data_AF-A0A8W8JR18-F1
#
_entry.id   AF-A0A8W8JR18-F1
#
_cell.length_a   1.000
_cell.length_b   1.000
_cell.length_c   1.000
_cell.angle_alpha   90.00
_cell.angle_beta   90.00
_cell.angle_gamma   90.00
#
_symmetry.space_group_name_H-M   'P 1'
#
loop_
_entity.id
_entity.type
_entity.pdbx_description
1 polymer ?
#
loop_
_entity_poly.entity_id
_entity_poly.type
_entity_poly.pdbx_seq_one_letter_code
_entity_poly.pdbx_strand_id
1 'polypeptide(L)'
;TPKDKFLVLASDGLFDMLTPEKVVKLVAGHIDGKQILIDPQIDTNMNLKSMNRYLVERKTKLANRSIDDNAATHLIRNALGPEHRQISYYLSLPDNVCRTQRDDMTVSVIFFDSDYIKDKNVSDGIIKK
;
A
#
# COMPACT_ATOMS: atom_id res chain seq x y z
N THR A 1 -13.57 -4.12 11.07
CA THR A 1 -12.90 -4.34 12.37
C THR A 1 -11.65 -3.47 12.45
N PRO A 2 -11.09 -3.14 13.63
CA PRO A 2 -9.86 -2.33 13.75
C PRO A 2 -8.60 -2.93 13.08
N LYS A 3 -8.68 -4.20 12.67
CA LYS A 3 -7.63 -4.92 11.94
C LYS A 3 -7.62 -4.59 10.45
N ASP A 4 -8.75 -4.13 9.92
CA ASP A 4 -8.89 -3.80 8.50
C ASP A 4 -8.24 -2.44 8.23
N LYS A 5 -7.20 -2.42 7.40
CA LYS A 5 -6.38 -1.22 7.16
C LYS A 5 -6.72 -0.49 5.87
N PHE A 6 -7.17 -1.23 4.86
CA PHE A 6 -7.48 -0.66 3.57
C PHE A 6 -8.47 -1.54 2.80
N LEU A 7 -9.06 -0.95 1.76
CA LEU A 7 -9.88 -1.61 0.75
C LEU A 7 -9.33 -1.24 -0.63
N VAL A 8 -9.18 -2.22 -1.51
CA VAL A 8 -8.83 -2.00 -2.91
C VAL A 8 -10.05 -2.29 -3.76
N LEU A 9 -10.47 -1.29 -4.54
CA LEU A 9 -11.46 -1.43 -5.59
C LEU A 9 -10.73 -1.32 -6.91
N ALA A 10 -10.92 -2.28 -7.81
CA ALA A 10 -10.30 -2.23 -9.13
C ALA A 10 -11.15 -2.92 -10.20
N SER A 11 -10.92 -2.56 -11.47
CA SER A 11 -11.44 -3.31 -12.61
C SER A 11 -10.74 -4.66 -12.76
N ASP A 12 -11.38 -5.56 -13.51
CA ASP A 12 -10.83 -6.85 -13.94
C ASP A 12 -9.46 -6.72 -14.63
N GLY A 13 -9.24 -5.67 -15.42
CA GLY A 13 -7.94 -5.41 -16.04
C GLY A 13 -6.75 -5.38 -15.06
N LEU A 14 -6.96 -5.04 -13.78
CA LEU A 14 -5.91 -5.18 -12.75
C LEU A 14 -5.76 -6.65 -12.31
N PHE A 15 -6.87 -7.33 -12.05
CA PHE A 15 -6.88 -8.68 -11.49
C PHE A 15 -6.51 -9.76 -12.50
N ASP A 16 -6.60 -9.47 -13.80
CA ASP A 16 -6.04 -10.29 -14.86
C ASP A 16 -4.51 -10.31 -14.83
N MET A 17 -3.89 -9.23 -14.35
CA MET A 17 -2.43 -9.06 -14.28
C MET A 17 -1.85 -9.42 -12.90
N LEU A 18 -2.62 -9.23 -11.84
CA LEU A 18 -2.19 -9.43 -10.46
C LEU A 18 -3.19 -10.26 -9.66
N THR A 19 -2.68 -11.26 -8.93
CA THR A 19 -3.50 -11.98 -7.98
C THR A 19 -3.91 -11.09 -6.80
N PRO A 20 -5.10 -11.28 -6.21
CA PRO A 20 -5.54 -10.50 -5.05
C PRO A 20 -4.54 -10.51 -3.88
N GLU A 21 -3.86 -11.64 -3.65
CA GLU A 21 -2.81 -11.75 -2.63
C GLU A 21 -1.62 -10.84 -2.91
N LYS A 22 -1.21 -10.73 -4.18
CA LYS A 22 -0.11 -9.88 -4.59
C LYS A 22 -0.49 -8.40 -4.46
N VAL A 23 -1.73 -8.04 -4.79
CA VAL A 23 -2.28 -6.69 -4.56
C VAL A 23 -2.20 -6.32 -3.09
N VAL A 24 -2.69 -7.18 -2.19
CA VAL A 24 -2.65 -6.93 -0.74
C VAL A 24 -1.22 -6.79 -0.23
N LYS A 25 -0.29 -7.65 -0.66
CA LYS A 25 1.13 -7.57 -0.29
C LYS A 25 1.78 -6.26 -0.74
N LEU A 26 1.51 -5.82 -1.95
CA LEU A 26 2.04 -4.57 -2.50
C LEU A 26 1.51 -3.34 -1.74
N VAL A 27 0.20 -3.30 -1.45
CA VAL A 27 -0.38 -2.20 -0.67
C VAL A 27 0.12 -2.21 0.78
N ALA A 28 0.24 -3.39 1.40
CA ALA A 28 0.79 -3.50 2.75
C ALA A 28 2.23 -2.97 2.83
N GLY A 29 3.09 -3.37 1.88
CA GLY A 29 4.45 -2.85 1.79
C GLY A 29 4.50 -1.34 1.54
N HIS A 30 3.57 -0.82 0.73
CA HIS A 30 3.43 0.63 0.47
C HIS A 30 3.08 1.41 1.74
N ILE A 31 2.13 0.90 2.55
CA ILE A 31 1.74 1.50 3.83
C ILE A 31 2.91 1.49 4.80
N ASP A 32 3.62 0.37 4.94
CA ASP A 32 4.76 0.23 5.84
C ASP A 32 5.87 1.23 5.50
N GLY A 33 6.14 1.45 4.21
CA GLY A 33 7.07 2.47 3.73
C GLY A 33 6.59 3.90 4.03
N LYS A 34 5.29 4.18 3.89
CA LYS A 34 4.68 5.49 4.21
C LYS A 34 4.71 5.83 5.70
N GLN A 35 4.48 4.86 6.58
CA GLN A 35 4.54 5.09 8.04
C GLN A 35 5.91 5.62 8.49
N ILE A 36 6.97 5.39 7.71
CA ILE A 36 8.30 5.90 7.99
C ILE A 36 8.45 7.37 7.62
N LEU A 37 7.69 7.92 6.67
CA LEU A 37 7.82 9.35 6.32
C LEU A 37 7.30 10.28 7.43
N ILE A 38 6.56 9.74 8.39
CA ILE A 38 6.20 10.44 9.62
C ILE A 38 7.46 10.58 10.49
N ASP A 39 7.74 11.82 10.92
CA ASP A 39 8.89 12.12 11.77
C ASP A 39 8.93 11.20 12.99
N PRO A 40 10.11 10.67 13.35
CA PRO A 40 10.22 9.75 14.46
C PRO A 40 9.87 10.50 15.75
N GLN A 41 8.72 10.15 16.33
CA GLN A 41 8.33 10.57 17.68
C GLN A 41 9.18 9.78 18.68
N ILE A 42 10.42 10.21 18.89
CA ILE A 42 11.33 9.58 19.85
C ILE A 42 10.93 10.05 21.24
N ASP A 43 10.43 9.12 22.06
CA ASP A 43 10.24 9.38 23.48
C ASP A 43 11.60 9.54 24.16
N THR A 44 11.83 10.68 24.80
CA THR A 44 13.08 10.99 25.51
C THR A 44 13.38 10.02 26.65
N ASN A 45 12.39 9.26 27.11
CA ASN A 45 12.55 8.25 28.17
C ASN A 45 12.94 6.85 27.64
N MET A 46 13.14 6.68 26.33
CA MET A 46 13.48 5.38 25.75
C MET A 46 14.93 4.96 26.05
N ASN A 47 15.12 3.71 26.49
CA ASN A 47 16.46 3.12 26.65
C ASN A 47 17.18 3.03 25.29
N LEU A 48 18.49 3.31 25.27
CA LEU A 48 19.39 3.20 24.11
C LEU A 48 19.24 1.88 23.35
N LYS A 49 19.05 0.74 24.05
CA LYS A 49 18.83 -0.56 23.40
C LYS A 49 17.54 -0.58 22.57
N SER A 50 16.47 -0.01 23.11
CA SER A 50 15.17 0.07 22.45
C SER A 50 15.21 1.06 21.29
N MET A 51 15.91 2.20 21.47
CA MET A 51 16.10 3.19 20.42
C MET A 51 16.90 2.62 19.23
N ASN A 52 17.97 1.89 19.49
CA ASN A 52 18.74 1.23 18.44
C ASN A 52 17.88 0.22 17.65
N ARG A 53 17.08 -0.59 18.34
CA ARG A 53 16.14 -1.53 17.68
C ARG A 53 15.16 -0.79 16.77
N TYR A 54 14.54 0.28 17.27
CA TYR A 54 13.63 1.11 16.50
C TYR A 54 14.29 1.68 15.23
N LEU A 55 15.51 2.22 15.36
CA LEU A 55 16.26 2.78 14.23
C LEU A 55 16.66 1.71 13.20
N VAL A 56 17.07 0.52 13.66
CA VAL A 56 17.41 -0.61 12.77
C VAL A 56 16.18 -1.08 11.99
N GLU A 57 15.04 -1.27 12.66
CA GLU A 57 13.78 -1.64 12.00
C GLU A 57 13.32 -0.56 11.00
N ARG A 58 13.50 0.72 11.34
CA ARG A 58 13.17 1.82 10.43
C ARG A 58 14.10 1.83 9.21
N LYS A 59 15.39 1.56 9.39
CA LYS A 59 16.36 1.45 8.29
C LYS A 59 16.03 0.31 7.33
N THR A 60 15.65 -0.86 7.85
CA THR A 60 15.29 -1.99 6.98
C THR A 60 14.00 -1.73 6.21
N LYS A 61 13.00 -1.10 6.84
CA LYS A 61 11.77 -0.71 6.16
C LYS A 61 11.99 0.42 5.13
N LEU A 62 12.92 1.35 5.38
CA LEU A 62 13.31 2.39 4.41
C LEU A 62 13.92 1.80 3.13
N ALA A 63 14.68 0.72 3.26
CA ALA A 63 15.23 0.02 2.10
C ALA A 63 14.13 -0.57 1.21
N ASN A 64 12.95 -0.86 1.77
CA ASN A 64 11.78 -1.38 1.06
C ASN A 64 10.80 -0.28 0.64
N ARG A 65 11.23 0.99 0.60
CA ARG A 65 10.37 2.10 0.15
C ARG A 65 9.94 1.86 -1.31
N SER A 66 8.64 1.90 -1.53
CA SER A 66 8.06 1.94 -2.87
C SER A 66 8.47 3.22 -3.61
N ILE A 67 8.79 3.09 -4.89
CA ILE A 67 9.17 4.22 -5.76
C ILE A 67 8.00 5.20 -5.92
N ASP A 68 6.77 4.71 -5.92
CA ASP A 68 5.57 5.50 -6.15
C ASP A 68 4.98 6.05 -4.84
N ASP A 69 4.61 7.32 -4.80
CA ASP A 69 3.96 7.93 -3.63
C ASP A 69 2.46 7.54 -3.53
N ASN A 70 1.82 7.25 -4.67
CA ASN A 70 0.43 6.80 -4.73
C ASN A 70 0.37 5.26 -4.80
N ALA A 71 -0.39 4.65 -3.88
CA ALA A 71 -0.57 3.20 -3.83
C ALA A 71 -1.28 2.64 -5.08
N ALA A 72 -2.23 3.38 -5.66
CA ALA A 72 -2.90 2.97 -6.89
C ALA A 72 -1.91 2.95 -8.07
N THR A 73 -1.06 3.98 -8.19
CA THR A 73 0.01 4.01 -9.19
C THR A 73 1.01 2.89 -8.95
N HIS A 74 1.34 2.59 -7.69
CA HIS A 74 2.20 1.47 -7.34
C HIS A 74 1.63 0.12 -7.81
N LEU A 75 0.32 -0.09 -7.66
CA LEU A 75 -0.37 -1.30 -8.14
C LEU A 75 -0.36 -1.38 -9.67
N ILE A 76 -0.73 -0.31 -10.36
CA ILE A 76 -0.74 -0.26 -11.84
C ILE A 76 0.66 -0.51 -12.40
N ARG A 77 1.70 0.09 -11.79
CA ARG A 77 3.09 -0.15 -12.17
C ARG A 77 3.42 -1.64 -12.08
N ASN A 78 3.14 -2.26 -10.93
CA ASN A 78 3.44 -3.68 -10.72
C ASN A 78 2.60 -4.62 -11.60
N ALA A 79 1.41 -4.20 -12.04
CA ALA A 79 0.57 -4.94 -12.98
C ALA A 79 1.18 -4.95 -14.40
N LEU A 80 1.65 -3.80 -14.87
CA LEU A 80 2.37 -3.69 -16.15
C LEU A 80 3.78 -4.28 -16.10
N GLY A 81 4.35 -4.37 -14.90
CA GLY A 81 5.65 -4.98 -14.64
C GLY A 81 6.51 -4.12 -13.71
N PRO A 82 7.26 -4.73 -12.78
CA PRO A 82 8.06 -3.98 -11.82
C PRO A 82 9.19 -3.18 -12.48
N GLU A 83 9.64 -3.58 -13.68
CA GLU A 83 10.75 -2.95 -14.38
C GLU A 83 10.30 -1.88 -15.37
N HIS A 84 11.08 -0.80 -15.47
CA HIS A 84 10.82 0.30 -16.40
C HIS A 84 10.66 -0.16 -17.86
N ARG A 85 11.41 -1.18 -18.28
CA ARG A 85 11.36 -1.72 -19.65
C ARG A 85 10.00 -2.34 -19.98
N GLN A 86 9.41 -3.08 -19.03
CA GLN A 86 8.11 -3.73 -19.23
C GLN A 86 6.99 -2.69 -19.30
N ILE A 87 7.02 -1.71 -18.39
CA ILE A 87 6.06 -0.61 -18.37
C ILE A 87 6.14 0.17 -19.68
N SER A 88 7.35 0.53 -20.12
CA SER A 88 7.58 1.22 -21.39
C SER A 88 7.04 0.42 -22.58
N TYR A 89 7.26 -0.89 -22.61
CA TYR A 89 6.70 -1.77 -23.63
C TYR A 89 5.16 -1.68 -23.68
N TYR A 90 4.46 -1.91 -22.56
CA TYR A 90 2.99 -1.90 -22.54
C TYR A 90 2.38 -0.52 -22.80
N LEU A 91 3.05 0.56 -22.41
CA LEU A 91 2.59 1.92 -22.66
C LEU A 91 2.86 2.40 -24.10
N SER A 92 3.84 1.80 -24.78
CA SER A 92 4.21 2.16 -26.16
C SER A 92 3.55 1.28 -27.23
N LEU A 93 2.68 0.34 -26.82
CA LEU A 93 1.97 -0.51 -27.77
C LEU A 93 1.02 0.33 -28.65
N PRO A 94 0.99 0.08 -29.97
CA PRO A 94 0.06 0.76 -30.86
C PRO A 94 -1.39 0.34 -30.59
N ASP A 95 -2.34 1.23 -30.94
CA ASP A 95 -3.77 1.08 -30.62
C ASP A 95 -4.40 -0.23 -31.13
N ASN A 96 -3.88 -0.76 -32.22
CA ASN A 96 -4.35 -2.02 -32.83
C ASN A 96 -3.94 -3.28 -32.05
N VAL A 97 -2.98 -3.18 -31.12
CA VAL A 97 -2.46 -4.32 -30.33
C VAL A 97 -2.66 -4.12 -28.84
N CYS A 98 -2.79 -2.88 -28.36
CA CYS A 98 -2.83 -2.59 -26.93
C CYS A 98 -3.98 -3.29 -26.20
N ARG A 99 -5.19 -3.33 -26.80
CA ARG A 99 -6.39 -3.97 -26.22
C ARG A 99 -6.28 -5.49 -26.08
N THR A 100 -5.40 -6.13 -26.84
CA THR A 100 -5.13 -7.57 -26.73
C THR A 100 -4.11 -7.88 -25.64
N GLN A 101 -3.23 -6.92 -25.33
CA GLN A 101 -2.14 -7.08 -24.37
C GLN A 101 -2.48 -6.55 -22.98
N ARG A 102 -3.39 -5.57 -22.88
CA ARG A 102 -3.91 -5.03 -21.61
C ARG A 102 -5.33 -4.51 -21.80
N ASP A 103 -6.13 -4.60 -20.75
CA ASP A 103 -7.40 -3.91 -20.67
C ASP A 103 -7.27 -2.58 -19.90
N ASP A 104 -8.38 -1.84 -19.82
CA ASP A 104 -8.48 -0.63 -19.03
C ASP A 104 -8.38 -0.96 -17.52
N MET A 105 -7.36 -0.41 -16.88
CA MET A 105 -7.13 -0.58 -15.44
C MET A 105 -7.61 0.66 -14.69
N THR A 106 -8.61 0.47 -13.84
CA THR A 106 -9.04 1.48 -12.87
C THR A 106 -8.78 0.94 -11.47
N VAL A 107 -8.13 1.72 -10.61
CA VAL A 107 -7.77 1.30 -9.25
C VAL A 107 -8.06 2.44 -8.26
N SER A 108 -8.74 2.12 -7.17
CA SER A 108 -8.94 2.98 -6.01
C SER A 108 -8.53 2.26 -4.74
N VAL A 109 -7.57 2.84 -4.02
CA VAL A 109 -7.11 2.33 -2.72
C VAL A 109 -7.64 3.25 -1.63
N ILE A 110 -8.48 2.71 -0.76
CA ILE A 110 -9.12 3.42 0.34
C ILE A 110 -8.43 3.00 1.63
N PHE A 111 -7.83 3.94 2.35
CA PHE A 111 -7.21 3.67 3.65
C PHE A 111 -8.20 3.97 4.77
N PHE A 112 -8.27 3.06 5.73
CA PHE A 112 -9.12 3.21 6.90
C PHE A 112 -8.35 3.82 8.06
N ASP A 113 -8.93 4.83 8.68
CA ASP A 113 -8.44 5.35 9.95
C ASP A 113 -8.75 4.34 11.06
N SER A 114 -7.70 3.66 11.52
CA SER A 114 -7.81 2.62 12.53
C SER A 114 -8.21 3.17 13.89
N ASP A 115 -7.84 4.41 14.21
CA ASP A 115 -8.10 5.01 15.52
C ASP A 115 -9.56 5.50 15.58
N TYR A 116 -10.02 6.14 14.51
CA TYR A 116 -11.44 6.46 14.33
C TYR A 116 -12.35 5.22 14.45
N ILE A 117 -11.95 4.09 13.85
CA ILE A 117 -12.72 2.84 13.92
C ILE A 117 -12.70 2.23 15.33
N LYS A 118 -11.60 2.33 16.09
CA LYS A 118 -11.55 1.86 17.48
C LYS A 118 -12.50 2.65 18.37
N ASP A 119 -12.49 3.98 18.27
CA ASP A 119 -13.30 4.86 19.12
C ASP A 119 -14.80 4.65 18.93
N LYS A 120 -15.22 4.34 17.70
CA LYS A 120 -16.61 3.97 17.40
C LYS A 120 -17.04 2.64 18.03
N ASN A 121 -16.16 1.64 18.02
CA ASN A 121 -16.45 0.35 18.66
C ASN A 121 -16.55 0.47 20.19
N VAL A 122 -15.78 1.40 20.79
CA VAL A 122 -15.87 1.70 22.23
C VAL A 122 -17.19 2.39 22.57
N SER A 123 -17.59 3.40 21.79
CA SER A 123 -18.84 4.14 22.01
C SER A 123 -20.10 3.28 21.81
N ASP A 124 -20.16 2.45 20.77
CA ASP A 124 -21.28 1.53 20.55
C ASP A 124 -21.35 0.40 21.61
N GLY A 125 -20.22 0.03 22.23
CA GLY A 125 -20.15 -0.94 23.32
C GLY A 125 -20.62 -0.37 24.67
N ILE A 126 -20.51 0.93 24.88
CA ILE A 126 -20.96 1.62 26.11
C ILE A 126 -22.49 1.80 26.12
N ILE A 127 -23.11 1.95 24.95
CA ILE A 127 -24.58 2.15 24.83
C ILE A 127 -25.37 0.83 25.01
N LYS A 128 -24.69 -0.33 24.98
CA LYS A 128 -25.31 -1.66 25.16
C LYS A 128 -25.23 -2.24 26.59
N LYS A 129 -25.09 -1.43 27.63
CA LYS A 129 -25.18 -1.87 29.03
C LYS A 129 -26.33 -1.21 29.78
#